data_AF-A0A6B1B5C6-F1
#
_entry.id   AF-A0A6B1B5C6-F1
#
_cell.length_a   1.000
_cell.length_b   1.000
_cell.length_c   1.000
_cell.angle_alpha   90.00
_cell.angle_beta   90.00
_cell.angle_gamma   90.00
#
_symmetry.space_group_name_H-M   'P 1'
#
loop_
_entity.id
_entity.type
_entity.pdbx_description
1 polymer ?
#
loop_
_entity_poly.entity_id
_entity_poly.type
_entity_poly.pdbx_seq_one_letter_code
_entity_poly.pdbx_strand_id
1 'polypeptide(L)'
;MAVLAVLTAAVLAACGGGTDQSQVEREVQDYLQSVVAPAEIADIDCPEDAPIRPGSTFLCDGLVEGAFYEAQVTIIDEQGRREIRPRQAVMQTNATETALGAEAAAALGFGVQADCGDDQYLVVSVGHTFLCTLERSDTGATQDIEVEVQNEIGAIEWRLKG
;
A
#
# COMPACT_ATOMS: atom_id res chain seq x y z
N MET A 1 12.58 34.69 -54.73
CA MET A 1 12.88 35.39 -53.47
C MET A 1 11.64 36.21 -53.15
N ALA A 2 10.88 36.07 -52.05
CA ALA A 2 11.13 35.50 -50.74
C ALA A 2 9.82 34.91 -50.16
N VAL A 3 9.99 33.93 -49.27
CA VAL A 3 8.96 33.19 -48.50
C VAL A 3 8.86 33.81 -47.10
N LEU A 4 7.66 34.03 -46.56
CA LEU A 4 7.38 34.20 -45.12
C LEU A 4 5.91 33.81 -44.86
N ALA A 5 5.59 32.56 -44.51
CA ALA A 5 5.68 31.93 -43.18
C ALA A 5 4.71 32.55 -42.16
N VAL A 6 3.51 31.97 -42.07
CA VAL A 6 2.49 32.25 -41.04
C VAL A 6 2.85 31.48 -39.77
N LEU A 7 3.03 32.21 -38.67
CA LEU A 7 3.36 31.69 -37.33
C LEU A 7 2.16 30.96 -36.70
N THR A 8 2.28 29.65 -36.53
CA THR A 8 1.45 28.85 -35.61
C THR A 8 1.92 29.07 -34.18
N ALA A 9 1.07 29.69 -33.36
CA ALA A 9 1.26 29.74 -31.91
C ALA A 9 0.88 28.38 -31.29
N ALA A 10 1.88 27.64 -30.82
CA ALA A 10 1.68 26.47 -29.97
C ALA A 10 1.44 26.95 -28.53
N VAL A 11 0.23 26.73 -28.01
CA VAL A 11 -0.09 26.94 -26.60
C VAL A 11 0.49 25.75 -25.84
N LEU A 12 1.64 25.94 -25.20
CA LEU A 12 2.16 24.99 -24.21
C LEU A 12 1.27 25.11 -22.96
N ALA A 13 0.37 24.16 -22.79
CA ALA A 13 -0.25 23.90 -21.49
C ALA A 13 0.85 23.34 -20.58
N ALA A 14 1.50 24.24 -19.83
CA ALA A 14 2.36 23.89 -18.72
C ALA A 14 1.46 23.47 -17.55
N CYS A 15 1.25 22.15 -17.37
CA CYS A 15 0.78 21.64 -16.09
C CYS A 15 1.87 21.92 -15.07
N GLY A 16 1.58 22.83 -14.15
CA GLY A 16 2.53 23.35 -13.17
C GLY A 16 2.67 22.43 -11.98
N GLY A 17 3.59 21.48 -12.05
CA GLY A 17 4.21 20.89 -10.87
C GLY A 17 5.54 21.59 -10.61
N GLY A 18 5.72 22.19 -9.44
CA GLY A 18 7.01 22.78 -9.05
C GLY A 18 8.12 21.72 -8.99
N THR A 19 9.39 22.14 -9.15
CA THR A 19 10.55 21.23 -9.05
C THR A 19 10.63 20.47 -7.73
N ASP A 20 10.07 21.03 -6.66
CA ASP A 20 10.09 20.43 -5.33
C ASP A 20 8.99 19.38 -5.12
N GLN A 21 7.82 19.55 -5.73
CA GLN A 21 6.72 18.57 -5.68
C GLN A 21 7.17 17.23 -6.29
N SER A 22 7.76 17.30 -7.49
CA SER A 22 8.31 16.12 -8.15
C SER A 22 9.40 15.42 -7.34
N GLN A 23 10.10 16.14 -6.44
CA GLN A 23 11.11 15.53 -5.58
C GLN A 23 10.47 14.78 -4.42
N VAL A 24 9.49 15.37 -3.73
CA VAL A 24 8.77 14.72 -2.64
C VAL A 24 8.09 13.44 -3.12
N GLU A 25 7.35 13.49 -4.23
CA GLU A 25 6.68 12.33 -4.82
C GLU A 25 7.68 11.21 -5.13
N ARG A 26 8.80 11.53 -5.80
CA ARG A 26 9.85 10.55 -6.11
C ARG A 26 10.45 9.93 -4.85
N GLU A 27 10.76 10.74 -3.85
CA GLU A 27 11.35 10.22 -2.63
C GLU A 27 10.37 9.37 -1.80
N VAL A 28 9.08 9.74 -1.80
CA VAL A 28 8.02 8.91 -1.20
C VAL A 28 7.88 7.62 -1.97
N GLN A 29 7.84 7.66 -3.31
CA GLN A 29 7.78 6.49 -4.16
C GLN A 29 8.96 5.54 -3.92
N ASP A 30 10.19 6.04 -3.89
CA ASP A 30 11.39 5.24 -3.64
C ASP A 30 11.32 4.55 -2.26
N TYR A 31 10.91 5.29 -1.23
CA TYR A 31 10.72 4.72 0.11
C TYR A 31 9.63 3.65 0.11
N LEU A 32 8.44 3.94 -0.41
CA LEU A 32 7.32 3.00 -0.40
C LEU A 32 7.63 1.76 -1.23
N GLN A 33 8.28 1.90 -2.39
CA GLN A 33 8.73 0.78 -3.20
C GLN A 33 9.70 -0.14 -2.42
N SER A 34 10.58 0.44 -1.59
CA SER A 34 11.48 -0.35 -0.74
C SER A 34 10.75 -1.13 0.37
N VAL A 35 9.60 -0.62 0.82
CA VAL A 35 8.76 -1.24 1.85
C VAL A 35 7.91 -2.36 1.27
N VAL A 36 7.29 -2.13 0.11
CA VAL A 36 6.33 -3.09 -0.48
C VAL A 36 6.99 -4.15 -1.35
N ALA A 37 8.29 -4.04 -1.63
CA ALA A 37 9.01 -5.02 -2.42
C ALA A 37 8.84 -6.45 -1.84
N PRO A 38 8.58 -7.45 -2.71
CA PRO A 38 8.72 -7.43 -4.16
C PRO A 38 7.45 -7.01 -4.94
N ALA A 39 6.39 -6.51 -4.28
CA ALA A 39 5.26 -5.91 -4.98
C ALA A 39 5.69 -4.61 -5.68
N GLU A 40 4.96 -4.22 -6.73
CA GLU A 40 5.20 -2.96 -7.43
C GLU A 40 4.23 -1.87 -6.99
N ILE A 41 4.76 -0.67 -6.76
CA ILE A 41 3.95 0.53 -6.53
C ILE A 41 3.97 1.40 -7.79
N ALA A 42 2.79 1.76 -8.26
CA ALA A 42 2.58 2.68 -9.37
C ALA A 42 2.24 4.07 -8.85
N ASP A 43 2.82 5.07 -9.53
CA ASP A 43 2.49 6.50 -9.52
C ASP A 43 2.05 7.05 -8.15
N ILE A 44 2.99 7.63 -7.39
CA ILE A 44 2.66 8.37 -6.17
C ILE A 44 2.18 9.78 -6.52
N ASP A 45 1.00 10.13 -6.02
CA ASP A 45 0.38 11.44 -6.15
C ASP A 45 0.33 12.11 -4.77
N CYS A 46 0.93 13.30 -4.65
CA CYS A 46 0.92 14.09 -3.43
C CYS A 46 0.18 15.41 -3.67
N PRO A 47 -0.50 15.98 -2.66
CA PRO A 47 -1.21 17.26 -2.80
C PRO A 47 -0.28 18.39 -3.30
N GLU A 48 -0.73 19.12 -4.32
CA GLU A 48 0.05 20.22 -4.95
C GLU A 48 0.47 21.30 -3.92
N ASP A 49 -0.42 21.61 -2.97
CA ASP A 49 -0.20 22.62 -1.92
C ASP A 49 0.21 22.00 -0.57
N ALA A 50 0.96 20.89 -0.60
CA ALA A 50 1.41 20.20 0.61
C ALA A 50 2.18 21.17 1.54
N PRO A 51 1.81 21.27 2.83
CA PRO A 51 2.51 22.14 3.76
C PRO A 51 3.91 21.60 4.05
N ILE A 52 4.95 22.42 3.84
CA ILE A 52 6.36 22.08 4.11
C ILE A 52 6.85 22.78 5.39
N ARG A 53 6.04 22.75 6.46
CA ARG A 53 6.41 23.35 7.75
C ARG A 53 6.68 22.25 8.78
N PRO A 54 7.63 22.42 9.71
CA PRO A 54 7.83 21.43 10.77
C PRO A 54 6.53 21.10 11.50
N GLY A 55 6.26 19.80 11.66
CA GLY A 55 5.05 19.26 12.27
C GLY A 55 3.82 19.21 11.34
N SER A 56 3.90 19.68 10.09
CA SER A 56 2.78 19.50 9.17
C SER A 56 2.75 18.10 8.57
N THR A 57 1.53 17.65 8.29
CA THR A 57 1.26 16.32 7.77
C THR A 57 0.36 16.41 6.54
N PHE A 58 0.61 15.55 5.56
CA PHE A 58 -0.23 15.35 4.39
C PHE A 58 -0.21 13.88 3.98
N LEU A 59 -1.12 13.50 3.07
CA LEU A 59 -1.26 12.14 2.57
C LEU A 59 -0.80 12.12 1.13
N CYS A 60 -0.05 11.09 0.74
CA CYS A 60 0.21 10.78 -0.66
C CYS A 60 -0.42 9.44 -0.97
N ASP A 61 -0.99 9.35 -2.17
CA ASP A 61 -1.76 8.22 -2.65
C ASP A 61 -0.99 7.50 -3.76
N GLY A 62 -1.22 6.20 -3.90
CA GLY A 62 -0.65 5.40 -4.97
C GLY A 62 -1.40 4.08 -5.13
N LEU A 63 -0.87 3.22 -6.00
CA LEU A 63 -1.45 1.90 -6.23
C LEU A 63 -0.39 0.81 -6.06
N VAL A 64 -0.65 -0.18 -5.22
CA VAL A 64 0.14 -1.41 -5.15
C VAL A 64 -0.66 -2.51 -5.82
N GLU A 65 -0.16 -3.04 -6.93
CA GLU A 65 -0.84 -4.10 -7.70
C GLU A 65 -2.30 -3.72 -8.09
N GLY A 66 -2.55 -2.43 -8.32
CA GLY A 66 -3.87 -1.88 -8.63
C GLY A 66 -4.77 -1.62 -7.42
N ALA A 67 -4.34 -1.96 -6.20
CA ALA A 67 -5.05 -1.66 -4.96
C ALA A 67 -4.59 -0.32 -4.36
N PHE A 68 -5.54 0.43 -3.79
CA PHE A 68 -5.29 1.73 -3.18
C PHE A 68 -4.32 1.64 -1.99
N TYR A 69 -3.28 2.46 -2.03
CA TYR A 69 -2.23 2.50 -1.04
C TYR A 69 -1.94 3.96 -0.64
N GLU A 70 -1.95 4.26 0.65
CA GLU A 70 -1.82 5.63 1.17
C GLU A 70 -0.64 5.70 2.15
N ALA A 71 0.13 6.78 2.06
CA ALA A 71 1.20 7.08 2.99
C ALA A 71 1.01 8.45 3.63
N GLN A 72 1.14 8.50 4.95
CA GLN A 72 1.19 9.74 5.70
C GLN A 72 2.63 10.27 5.73
N VAL A 73 2.81 11.50 5.22
CA VAL A 73 4.08 12.21 5.26
C VAL A 73 4.02 13.28 6.33
N THR A 74 4.99 13.29 7.25
CA THR A 74 5.13 14.31 8.29
C THR A 74 6.48 15.00 8.16
N ILE A 75 6.47 16.33 8.04
CA ILE A 75 7.69 17.14 7.98
C ILE A 75 8.24 17.30 9.39
N ILE A 76 9.47 16.86 9.64
CA ILE A 76 10.05 16.81 10.99
C ILE A 76 10.91 18.03 11.35
N ASP A 77 11.37 18.80 10.37
CA ASP A 77 12.18 20.00 10.62
C ASP A 77 12.18 21.03 9.47
N GLU A 78 12.90 22.14 9.70
CA GLU A 78 13.02 23.27 8.78
C GLU A 78 13.87 22.95 7.54
N GLN A 79 14.62 21.84 7.55
CA GLN A 79 15.34 21.36 6.37
C GLN A 79 14.45 20.53 5.45
N GLY A 80 13.19 20.30 5.82
CA GLY A 80 12.26 19.49 5.04
C GLY A 80 12.52 17.99 5.18
N ARG A 81 13.28 17.54 6.20
CA ARG A 81 13.31 16.11 6.51
C ARG A 81 11.89 15.65 6.82
N ARG A 82 11.58 14.41 6.47
CA ARG A 82 10.24 13.85 6.58
C ARG A 82 10.25 12.44 7.14
N GLU A 83 9.19 12.12 7.85
CA GLU A 83 8.82 10.76 8.23
C GLU A 83 7.69 10.30 7.31
N ILE A 84 7.79 9.08 6.78
CA ILE A 84 6.79 8.49 5.90
C ILE A 84 6.26 7.25 6.60
N ARG A 85 4.94 7.16 6.76
CA ARG A 85 4.26 6.02 7.37
C ARG A 85 3.18 5.48 6.43
N PRO A 86 3.33 4.25 5.91
CA PRO A 86 2.23 3.60 5.21
C PRO A 86 1.03 3.41 6.12
N ARG A 87 -0.18 3.48 5.56
CA ARG A 87 -1.43 3.22 6.29
C ARG A 87 -2.04 1.85 5.98
N GLN A 88 -1.48 1.16 5.01
CA GLN A 88 -1.83 -0.19 4.61
C GLN A 88 -0.61 -1.09 4.79
N ALA A 89 -0.86 -2.36 5.11
CA ALA A 89 0.11 -3.42 4.95
C ALA A 89 -0.03 -4.05 3.56
N VAL A 90 1.09 -4.46 2.98
CA VAL A 90 1.15 -5.27 1.76
C VAL A 90 1.71 -6.63 2.13
N MET A 91 0.92 -7.69 1.97
CA MET A 91 1.30 -9.04 2.37
C MET A 91 1.15 -9.99 1.19
N GLN A 92 2.15 -10.84 0.95
CA GLN A 92 2.02 -11.90 -0.07
C GLN A 92 0.99 -12.92 0.38
N THR A 93 -0.08 -13.10 -0.38
CA THR A 93 -1.23 -13.93 0.00
C THR A 93 -0.80 -15.35 0.35
N ASN A 94 -0.05 -16.02 -0.52
CA ASN A 94 0.43 -17.39 -0.26
C ASN A 94 1.29 -17.51 1.02
N ALA A 95 2.11 -16.49 1.31
CA ALA A 95 2.95 -16.49 2.51
C ALA A 95 2.09 -16.29 3.77
N THR A 96 1.11 -15.38 3.69
CA THR A 96 0.12 -15.14 4.73
C THR A 96 -0.70 -16.39 5.01
N GLU A 97 -1.25 -17.03 3.99
CA GLU A 97 -2.02 -18.28 4.10
C GLU A 97 -1.20 -19.41 4.73
N THR A 98 0.07 -19.54 4.32
CA THR A 98 0.97 -20.55 4.88
C THR A 98 1.20 -20.31 6.38
N ALA A 99 1.48 -19.06 6.78
CA ALA A 99 1.68 -18.69 8.17
C ALA A 99 0.41 -18.90 9.00
N LEU A 100 -0.72 -18.43 8.48
CA LEU A 100 -2.03 -18.50 9.13
C LEU A 100 -2.51 -19.94 9.29
N GLY A 101 -2.35 -20.78 8.26
CA GLY A 101 -2.68 -22.20 8.32
C GLY A 101 -1.83 -22.94 9.36
N ALA A 102 -0.54 -22.63 9.47
CA ALA A 102 0.34 -23.23 10.48
C ALA A 102 -0.07 -22.82 11.91
N GLU A 103 -0.37 -21.54 12.11
CA GLU A 103 -0.82 -21.01 13.40
C GLU A 103 -2.18 -21.60 13.80
N ALA A 104 -3.14 -21.60 12.89
CA ALA A 104 -4.47 -22.16 13.12
C ALA A 104 -4.42 -23.67 13.38
N ALA A 105 -3.58 -24.42 12.65
CA ALA A 105 -3.42 -25.85 12.90
C ALA A 105 -2.86 -26.13 14.31
N ALA A 106 -1.91 -25.32 14.76
CA ALA A 106 -1.36 -25.41 16.12
C ALA A 106 -2.41 -25.06 17.18
N ALA A 107 -3.23 -24.04 16.95
CA ALA A 107 -4.28 -23.61 17.87
C ALA A 107 -5.46 -24.60 17.96
N LEU A 108 -5.84 -25.19 16.83
CA LEU A 108 -7.02 -26.07 16.71
C LEU A 108 -6.71 -27.55 16.98
N GLY A 109 -5.44 -27.95 16.87
CA GLY A 109 -5.00 -29.34 17.10
C GLY A 109 -5.27 -30.29 15.94
N PHE A 110 -5.54 -29.77 14.74
CA PHE A 110 -5.70 -30.55 13.50
C PHE A 110 -5.23 -29.74 12.29
N GLY A 111 -4.91 -30.43 11.19
CA GLY A 111 -4.42 -29.80 9.97
C GLY A 111 -5.50 -28.98 9.26
N VAL A 112 -5.17 -27.73 8.95
CA VAL A 112 -5.99 -26.82 8.14
C VAL A 112 -5.13 -26.13 7.10
N GLN A 113 -5.76 -25.69 6.01
CA GLN A 113 -5.20 -24.78 5.02
C GLN A 113 -6.00 -23.48 5.07
N ALA A 114 -5.33 -22.33 4.97
CA ALA A 114 -6.00 -21.05 4.86
C ALA A 114 -6.11 -20.64 3.39
N ASP A 115 -7.26 -20.07 3.04
CA ASP A 115 -7.55 -19.45 1.75
C ASP A 115 -8.00 -18.00 2.02
N CYS A 116 -7.21 -17.03 1.58
CA CYS A 116 -7.44 -15.61 1.78
C CYS A 116 -7.81 -14.89 0.46
N GLY A 117 -8.18 -15.65 -0.57
CA GLY A 117 -8.53 -15.15 -1.90
C GLY A 117 -7.42 -15.34 -2.95
N ASP A 118 -7.75 -15.00 -4.20
CA ASP A 118 -6.91 -15.31 -5.37
C ASP A 118 -5.85 -14.23 -5.70
N ASP A 119 -5.93 -13.06 -5.05
CA ASP A 119 -5.00 -11.95 -5.32
C ASP A 119 -3.58 -12.32 -4.88
N GLN A 120 -2.55 -11.90 -5.63
CA GLN A 120 -1.16 -12.21 -5.28
C GLN A 120 -0.72 -11.51 -3.98
N TYR A 121 -1.29 -10.33 -3.71
CA TYR A 121 -1.02 -9.53 -2.54
C TYR A 121 -2.31 -9.06 -1.89
N LEU A 122 -2.33 -9.13 -0.56
CA LEU A 122 -3.33 -8.52 0.28
C LEU A 122 -2.87 -7.10 0.61
N VAL A 123 -3.67 -6.10 0.23
CA VAL A 123 -3.45 -4.69 0.58
C VAL A 123 -4.56 -4.22 1.51
N VAL A 124 -4.25 -4.13 2.80
CA VAL A 124 -5.27 -3.92 3.84
C VAL A 124 -4.83 -2.83 4.80
N SER A 125 -5.75 -1.92 5.14
CA SER A 125 -5.49 -0.86 6.11
C SER A 125 -5.13 -1.41 7.49
N VAL A 126 -4.18 -0.76 8.17
CA VAL A 126 -3.86 -1.07 9.55
C VAL A 126 -5.09 -0.86 10.44
N GLY A 127 -5.37 -1.82 11.33
CA GLY A 127 -6.54 -1.89 12.20
C GLY A 127 -7.82 -2.38 11.51
N HIS A 128 -7.76 -2.78 10.23
CA HIS A 128 -8.90 -3.36 9.53
C HIS A 128 -8.79 -4.88 9.43
N THR A 129 -9.95 -5.51 9.24
CA THR A 129 -10.06 -6.95 9.07
C THR A 129 -10.37 -7.35 7.64
N PHE A 130 -9.85 -8.48 7.21
CA PHE A 130 -10.28 -9.21 6.02
C PHE A 130 -10.69 -10.64 6.41
N LEU A 131 -11.31 -11.35 5.47
CA LEU A 131 -11.77 -12.72 5.68
C LEU A 131 -10.83 -13.71 5.02
N CYS A 132 -10.55 -14.80 5.72
CA CYS A 132 -9.99 -16.01 5.12
C CYS A 132 -10.89 -17.20 5.49
N THR A 133 -10.76 -18.29 4.74
CA THR A 133 -11.42 -19.56 5.00
C THR A 133 -10.38 -20.57 5.45
N LEU A 134 -10.62 -21.24 6.58
CA LEU A 134 -9.86 -22.42 6.98
C LEU A 134 -10.54 -23.68 6.45
N GLU A 135 -9.82 -24.50 5.68
CA GLU A 135 -10.29 -25.80 5.22
C GLU A 135 -9.54 -26.92 5.96
N ARG A 136 -10.28 -27.85 6.56
CA ARG A 136 -9.71 -29.04 7.21
C ARG A 136 -9.15 -30.03 6.20
N SER A 137 -7.89 -30.42 6.37
CA SER A 137 -7.21 -31.32 5.44
C SER A 137 -7.76 -32.76 5.43
N ASP A 138 -8.45 -33.20 6.49
CA ASP A 138 -8.96 -34.56 6.65
C ASP A 138 -10.39 -34.74 6.12
N THR A 139 -11.18 -33.67 6.12
CA THR A 139 -12.63 -33.70 5.92
C THR A 139 -13.12 -32.73 4.85
N GLY A 140 -12.29 -31.74 4.47
CA GLY A 140 -12.70 -30.64 3.60
C GLY A 140 -13.71 -29.69 4.25
N ALA A 141 -13.95 -29.81 5.56
CA ALA A 141 -14.86 -28.90 6.26
C ALA A 141 -14.23 -27.50 6.34
N THR A 142 -15.03 -26.49 6.03
CA THR A 142 -14.58 -25.10 5.99
C THR A 142 -15.11 -24.28 7.16
N GLN A 143 -14.37 -23.25 7.55
CA GLN A 143 -14.74 -22.29 8.58
C GLN A 143 -14.10 -20.93 8.29
N ASP A 144 -14.92 -19.89 8.18
CA ASP A 144 -14.44 -18.51 8.03
C ASP A 144 -13.71 -18.04 9.30
N ILE A 145 -12.68 -17.23 9.08
CA ILE A 145 -11.96 -16.48 10.11
C ILE A 145 -11.88 -15.00 9.73
N GLU A 146 -11.86 -14.15 10.75
CA GLU A 146 -11.54 -12.73 10.62
C GLU A 146 -10.06 -12.54 10.93
N VAL A 147 -9.33 -11.88 10.03
CA VAL A 147 -7.91 -11.58 10.18
C VAL A 147 -7.72 -10.07 10.25
N GLU A 148 -7.16 -9.58 11.34
CA GLU A 148 -6.93 -8.17 11.63
C GLU A 148 -5.47 -7.79 11.40
N VAL A 149 -5.24 -6.75 10.60
CA VAL A 149 -3.89 -6.22 10.35
C VAL A 149 -3.49 -5.29 11.49
N GLN A 150 -2.41 -5.62 12.18
CA GLN A 150 -1.95 -4.91 13.38
C GLN A 150 -1.00 -3.76 13.07
N ASN A 151 -0.24 -3.84 11.98
CA ASN A 151 0.73 -2.81 11.59
C ASN A 151 1.09 -2.88 10.08
N GLU A 152 1.86 -1.91 9.63
CA GLU A 152 2.28 -1.70 8.24
C GLU A 152 3.25 -2.77 7.71
N ILE A 153 3.89 -3.56 8.59
CA ILE A 153 4.77 -4.67 8.19
C ILE A 153 4.01 -6.00 8.03
N GLY A 154 2.68 -5.99 8.16
CA GLY A 154 1.84 -7.16 7.95
C GLY A 154 1.75 -8.12 9.14
N ALA A 155 1.98 -7.65 10.37
CA ALA A 155 1.61 -8.44 11.54
C ALA A 155 0.08 -8.59 11.60
N ILE A 156 -0.40 -9.80 11.88
CA ILE A 156 -1.83 -10.14 11.89
C ILE A 156 -2.24 -10.83 13.18
N GLU A 157 -3.50 -10.67 13.55
CA GLU A 157 -4.20 -11.52 14.53
C GLU A 157 -5.43 -12.12 13.86
N TRP A 158 -5.85 -13.33 14.27
CA TRP A 158 -7.04 -13.97 13.69
C TRP A 158 -7.96 -14.54 14.76
N ARG A 159 -9.24 -14.66 14.40
CA ARG A 159 -10.27 -15.29 15.24
C ARG A 159 -11.29 -16.03 14.39
N LEU A 160 -11.93 -17.05 14.98
CA LEU A 160 -13.08 -17.70 14.36
C LEU A 160 -14.20 -16.68 14.15
N LYS A 161 -14.77 -16.67 12.95
CA LYS A 161 -15.95 -15.88 12.66
C LYS A 161 -17.17 -16.54 13.33
N GLY A 162 -17.84 -15.78 14.18
CA GLY A 162 -19.01 -16.21 14.96
C GLY A 162 -20.31 -16.24 14.17
#